data_AF-A0A8C4PR05-F1
#
_entry.id   AF-A0A8C4PR05-F1
#
_cell.length_a   1.000
_cell.length_b   1.000
_cell.length_c   1.000
_cell.angle_alpha   90.00
_cell.angle_beta   90.00
_cell.angle_gamma   90.00
#
_symmetry.space_group_name_H-M   'P 1'
#
loop_
_entity.id
_entity.type
_entity.pdbx_description
1 polymer ?
#
loop_
_entity_poly.entity_id
_entity_poly.type
_entity_poly.pdbx_seq_one_letter_code
_entity_poly.pdbx_strand_id
1 'polypeptide(L)'
;MAVFSDKGNYFWWLLVPVCVMSMTCPIFSSALNSVFCKWDLPVFTLPFNMALSMYLSATGHYNLFFPSKLFTPVTSVANVTWSDLNALQLLKSLPVGVGQIYGCDNPWTGGIFLCAILLSSPLMCLHAAIGSLVGVIAGISLSAPFEDIYAGLWGLNSSLACIAIGGMFMALTWQTHLLALACGKYPMCLGEGLNMWLVSSSQVGLPSGTWPFCLATLLFLLLTTKNPNIYKMPLSKATYPEENRIFYLQAKKKMVQSPL
;
A
#
# COMPACT_ATOMS: atom_id res chain seq x y z
N MET A 1 -6.83 -6.56 12.10
CA MET A 1 -7.31 -7.70 12.92
C MET A 1 -8.82 -7.87 12.82
N ALA A 2 -9.64 -6.87 13.14
CA ALA A 2 -11.11 -6.99 13.13
C ALA A 2 -11.72 -7.47 11.79
N VAL A 3 -11.31 -6.87 10.66
CA VAL A 3 -11.81 -7.23 9.31
C VAL A 3 -11.62 -8.71 8.96
N PHE A 4 -10.60 -9.35 9.56
CA PHE A 4 -10.21 -10.72 9.30
C PHE A 4 -10.68 -11.71 10.39
N SER A 5 -11.46 -11.27 11.38
CA SER A 5 -12.05 -12.18 12.36
C SER A 5 -13.33 -12.81 11.80
N ASP A 6 -13.53 -14.10 12.07
CA ASP A 6 -14.74 -14.83 11.70
C ASP A 6 -15.88 -14.67 12.72
N LYS A 7 -15.63 -14.01 13.86
CA LYS A 7 -16.63 -13.80 14.93
C LYS A 7 -17.54 -12.59 14.70
N GLY A 8 -17.34 -11.83 13.63
CA GLY A 8 -18.18 -10.68 13.27
C GLY A 8 -17.98 -9.44 14.16
N ASN A 9 -18.94 -8.50 14.07
CA ASN A 9 -18.88 -7.23 14.78
C ASN A 9 -19.10 -7.39 16.28
N TYR A 10 -18.54 -6.48 17.09
CA TYR A 10 -18.70 -6.42 18.55
C TYR A 10 -18.26 -7.67 19.33
N PHE A 11 -17.35 -8.47 18.75
CA PHE A 11 -16.66 -9.54 19.49
C PHE A 11 -15.61 -8.93 20.45
N TRP A 12 -16.05 -8.53 21.65
CA TRP A 12 -15.24 -7.79 22.63
C TRP A 12 -13.92 -8.45 23.04
N TRP A 13 -13.88 -9.79 23.05
CA TRP A 13 -12.65 -10.54 23.34
C TRP A 13 -11.50 -10.21 22.38
N LEU A 14 -11.80 -9.77 21.15
CA LEU A 14 -10.81 -9.37 20.17
C LEU A 14 -9.96 -8.18 20.63
N LEU A 15 -10.43 -7.38 21.59
CA LEU A 15 -9.65 -6.29 22.17
C LEU A 15 -8.33 -6.79 22.78
N VAL A 16 -8.32 -7.99 23.37
CA VAL A 16 -7.11 -8.55 24.01
C VAL A 16 -5.99 -8.80 23.00
N PRO A 17 -6.16 -9.62 21.94
CA PRO A 17 -5.10 -9.79 20.95
C PRO A 17 -4.81 -8.49 20.19
N VAL A 18 -5.78 -7.60 19.99
CA VAL A 18 -5.53 -6.28 19.40
C VAL A 18 -4.51 -5.51 20.24
N CYS A 19 -4.72 -5.38 21.55
CA CYS A 19 -3.77 -4.72 22.44
C CYS A 19 -2.39 -5.38 22.43
N VAL A 20 -2.34 -6.72 22.56
CA VAL A 20 -1.07 -7.47 22.58
C VAL A 20 -0.29 -7.25 21.30
N MET A 21 -0.92 -7.41 20.13
CA MET A 21 -0.24 -7.22 18.85
C MET A 21 0.14 -5.75 18.62
N SER A 22 -0.68 -4.79 19.06
CA SER A 22 -0.32 -3.36 19.02
C SER A 22 0.92 -3.04 19.84
N MET A 23 1.14 -3.71 20.98
CA MET A 23 2.36 -3.55 21.78
C MET A 23 3.62 -4.06 21.07
N THR A 24 3.48 -4.96 20.09
CA THR A 24 4.62 -5.42 19.27
C THR A 24 5.01 -4.44 18.18
N CYS A 25 4.13 -3.52 17.77
CA CYS A 25 4.40 -2.58 16.68
C CYS A 25 5.63 -1.69 16.95
N PRO A 26 5.81 -1.05 18.13
CA PRO A 26 7.02 -0.29 18.44
C PRO A 26 8.30 -1.15 18.41
N ILE A 27 8.21 -2.42 18.83
CA ILE A 27 9.35 -3.36 18.83
C ILE A 27 9.78 -3.63 17.38
N PHE A 28 8.82 -4.00 16.51
CA PHE A 28 9.10 -4.21 15.08
C PHE A 28 9.61 -2.94 14.41
N SER A 29 8.98 -1.78 14.68
CA SER A 29 9.42 -0.48 14.15
C SER A 29 10.87 -0.17 14.54
N SER A 30 11.23 -0.34 15.81
CA SER A 30 12.58 -0.09 16.30
C SER A 30 13.61 -1.03 15.66
N ALA A 31 13.30 -2.34 15.63
CA ALA A 31 14.17 -3.34 15.02
C ALA A 31 14.39 -3.07 13.52
N LEU A 32 13.31 -2.85 12.76
CA LEU A 32 13.39 -2.53 11.34
C LEU A 32 14.14 -1.22 11.10
N ASN A 33 13.87 -0.18 11.89
CA ASN A 33 14.54 1.10 11.73
C ASN A 33 16.04 1.00 11.99
N SER A 34 16.49 0.18 12.95
CA SER A 34 17.92 -0.05 13.22
C SER A 34 18.69 -0.64 12.02
N VAL A 35 17.98 -1.31 11.11
CA VAL A 35 18.54 -1.85 9.87
C VAL A 35 18.36 -0.82 8.75
N PHE A 36 17.14 -0.33 8.54
CA PHE A 36 16.77 0.48 7.38
C PHE A 36 17.35 1.90 7.41
N CYS A 37 17.59 2.47 8.59
CA CYS A 37 18.21 3.79 8.72
C CYS A 37 19.63 3.82 8.10
N LYS A 38 20.32 2.67 8.03
CA LYS A 38 21.66 2.54 7.41
C LYS A 38 21.65 2.83 5.91
N TRP A 39 20.50 2.67 5.24
CA TRP A 39 20.26 3.01 3.84
C TRP A 39 19.32 4.21 3.67
N ASP A 40 19.05 4.94 4.76
CA ASP A 40 18.08 6.03 4.80
C ASP A 40 16.71 5.61 4.22
N LEU A 41 16.21 4.45 4.65
CA LEU A 41 14.92 3.90 4.23
C LEU A 41 13.88 3.94 5.36
N PRO A 42 12.61 4.27 5.04
CA PRO A 42 11.54 4.25 6.03
C PRO A 42 11.06 2.82 6.27
N VAL A 43 10.53 2.53 7.46
CA VAL A 43 9.98 1.19 7.79
C VAL A 43 8.58 0.93 7.20
N PHE A 44 7.92 1.97 6.67
CA PHE A 44 6.55 1.92 6.15
C PHE A 44 5.58 1.20 7.09
N THR A 45 4.70 0.36 6.56
CA THR A 45 3.74 -0.47 7.31
C THR A 45 4.27 -1.88 7.53
N LEU A 46 5.57 -2.15 7.36
CA LEU A 46 6.17 -3.46 7.67
C LEU A 46 5.88 -3.92 9.11
N PRO A 47 5.96 -3.07 10.17
CA PRO A 47 5.59 -3.48 11.51
C PRO A 47 4.15 -4.02 11.60
N PHE A 48 3.20 -3.34 10.96
CA PHE A 48 1.80 -3.77 10.89
C PHE A 48 1.66 -5.10 10.14
N ASN A 49 2.29 -5.23 8.98
CA ASN A 49 2.21 -6.44 8.16
C ASN A 49 2.83 -7.65 8.88
N MET A 50 3.98 -7.48 9.54
CA MET A 50 4.60 -8.53 10.36
C MET A 50 3.70 -8.94 11.52
N ALA A 51 3.19 -7.97 12.29
CA ALA A 51 2.28 -8.27 13.40
C ALA A 51 1.00 -8.97 12.92
N LEU A 52 0.38 -8.48 11.84
CA LEU A 52 -0.84 -9.08 11.31
C LEU A 52 -0.61 -10.50 10.78
N SER A 53 0.44 -10.72 9.97
CA SER A 53 0.76 -12.04 9.44
C SER A 53 1.12 -13.02 10.57
N MET A 54 1.84 -12.56 11.60
CA MET A 54 2.15 -13.37 12.78
C MET A 54 0.87 -13.76 13.54
N TYR A 55 -0.03 -12.79 13.80
CA TYR A 55 -1.30 -13.03 14.48
C TYR A 55 -2.19 -14.01 13.71
N LEU A 56 -2.42 -13.77 12.43
CA LEU A 56 -3.28 -14.60 11.60
C LEU A 56 -2.72 -16.01 11.40
N SER A 57 -1.39 -16.16 11.33
CA SER A 57 -0.75 -17.48 11.30
C SER A 57 -0.91 -18.23 12.62
N ALA A 58 -0.81 -17.51 13.74
CA ALA A 58 -0.91 -18.11 15.08
C ALA A 58 -2.33 -18.53 15.43
N THR A 59 -3.35 -17.78 14.99
CA THR A 59 -4.75 -18.15 15.20
C THR A 59 -5.24 -19.08 14.09
N GLY A 60 -5.20 -18.62 12.84
CA GLY A 60 -5.81 -19.30 11.70
C GLY A 60 -7.34 -19.43 11.81
N HIS A 61 -7.93 -20.07 10.80
CA HIS A 61 -9.38 -20.27 10.74
C HIS A 61 -9.90 -21.21 11.84
N TYR A 62 -9.11 -22.22 12.20
CA TYR A 62 -9.52 -23.28 13.13
C TYR A 62 -9.24 -22.99 14.61
N ASN A 63 -8.86 -21.76 14.96
CA ASN A 63 -8.68 -21.39 16.37
C ASN A 63 -10.00 -21.46 17.14
N LEU A 64 -9.99 -22.05 18.34
CA LEU A 64 -11.19 -22.14 19.18
C LEU A 64 -11.71 -20.79 19.66
N PHE A 65 -10.80 -19.85 19.96
CA PHE A 65 -11.14 -18.55 20.56
C PHE A 65 -11.20 -17.42 19.53
N PHE A 66 -10.21 -17.35 18.65
CA PHE A 66 -10.01 -16.24 17.72
C PHE A 66 -9.92 -16.71 16.25
N PRO A 67 -10.95 -17.39 15.71
CA PRO A 67 -10.90 -17.86 14.34
C PRO A 67 -10.81 -16.68 13.36
N SER A 68 -9.91 -16.79 12.39
CA SER A 68 -9.84 -15.85 11.26
C SER A 68 -10.75 -16.27 10.12
N LYS A 69 -11.10 -15.34 9.24
CA LYS A 69 -11.73 -15.66 7.95
C LYS A 69 -10.85 -16.63 7.17
N LEU A 70 -11.48 -17.58 6.48
CA LEU A 70 -10.78 -18.57 5.67
C LEU A 70 -10.34 -17.93 4.35
N PHE A 71 -9.07 -18.06 4.01
CA PHE A 71 -8.52 -17.67 2.71
C PHE A 71 -8.16 -18.94 1.95
N THR A 72 -8.83 -19.17 0.82
CA THR A 72 -8.59 -20.33 -0.03
C THR A 72 -7.85 -19.92 -1.30
N PRO A 73 -6.90 -20.75 -1.79
CA PRO A 73 -6.21 -20.47 -3.05
C PRO A 73 -7.20 -20.56 -4.22
N VAL A 74 -6.95 -19.76 -5.26
CA VAL A 74 -7.70 -19.85 -6.51
C VAL A 74 -7.33 -21.18 -7.20
N THR A 75 -8.30 -22.07 -7.37
CA THR A 75 -8.10 -23.41 -7.95
C THR A 75 -8.65 -23.55 -9.36
N SER A 76 -9.39 -22.55 -9.85
CA SER A 76 -9.98 -22.53 -11.19
C SER A 76 -9.90 -21.13 -11.79
N VAL A 77 -9.85 -21.07 -13.12
CA VAL A 77 -9.88 -19.80 -13.86
C VAL A 77 -11.25 -19.13 -13.66
N ALA A 78 -11.25 -17.85 -13.27
CA ALA A 78 -12.46 -17.06 -13.14
C ALA A 78 -13.14 -16.84 -14.50
N ASN A 79 -14.45 -17.03 -14.56
CA ASN A 79 -15.22 -16.77 -15.78
C ASN A 79 -15.58 -15.29 -15.89
N VAL A 80 -14.76 -14.49 -16.56
CA VAL A 80 -14.95 -13.04 -16.72
C VAL A 80 -15.73 -12.75 -18.00
N THR A 81 -16.95 -12.23 -17.84
CA THR A 81 -17.79 -11.81 -18.96
C THR A 81 -17.64 -10.31 -19.19
N TRP A 82 -16.88 -9.92 -20.22
CA TRP A 82 -16.50 -8.52 -20.47
C TRP A 82 -17.67 -7.56 -20.75
N SER A 83 -18.83 -8.07 -21.20
CA SER A 83 -20.04 -7.26 -21.37
C SER A 83 -20.61 -6.72 -20.05
N ASP A 84 -20.27 -7.35 -18.92
CA ASP A 84 -20.80 -6.99 -17.60
C ASP A 84 -19.94 -5.92 -16.90
N LEU A 85 -18.88 -5.46 -17.57
CA LEU A 85 -18.02 -4.39 -17.07
C LEU A 85 -18.82 -3.09 -16.91
N ASN A 86 -18.84 -2.54 -15.70
CA ASN A 86 -19.67 -1.41 -15.36
C ASN A 86 -18.81 -0.17 -15.08
N ALA A 87 -18.89 0.84 -15.95
CA ALA A 87 -18.12 2.07 -15.83
C ALA A 87 -18.38 2.84 -14.52
N LEU A 88 -19.62 2.83 -14.00
CA LEU A 88 -19.94 3.48 -12.73
C LEU A 88 -19.30 2.75 -11.55
N GLN A 89 -19.23 1.41 -11.57
CA GLN A 89 -18.53 0.64 -10.55
C GLN A 89 -17.02 0.84 -10.61
N LEU A 90 -16.45 0.96 -11.82
CA LEU A 90 -15.04 1.35 -12.00
C LEU A 90 -14.75 2.76 -11.46
N LEU A 91 -15.68 3.70 -11.63
CA LEU A 91 -15.52 5.03 -11.05
C LEU A 91 -15.59 4.99 -9.52
N LYS A 92 -16.50 4.17 -8.96
CA LYS A 92 -16.62 3.97 -7.51
C LYS A 92 -15.43 3.24 -6.91
N SER A 93 -14.76 2.36 -7.66
CA SER A 93 -13.60 1.62 -7.15
C SER A 93 -12.39 2.52 -6.87
N LEU A 94 -12.34 3.74 -7.42
CA LEU A 94 -11.29 4.73 -7.15
C LEU A 94 -11.26 5.15 -5.68
N PRO A 95 -12.31 5.77 -5.11
CA PRO A 95 -12.32 6.08 -3.68
C PRO A 95 -12.30 4.81 -2.84
N VAL A 96 -12.95 3.72 -3.24
CA VAL A 96 -12.93 2.45 -2.49
C VAL A 96 -11.50 1.90 -2.36
N GLY A 97 -10.68 1.97 -3.42
CA GLY A 97 -9.28 1.55 -3.35
C GLY A 97 -8.47 2.36 -2.34
N VAL A 98 -8.75 3.65 -2.19
CA VAL A 98 -8.17 4.47 -1.11
C VAL A 98 -8.75 4.10 0.26
N GLY A 99 -10.04 3.77 0.34
CA GLY A 99 -10.69 3.23 1.55
C GLY A 99 -10.04 1.94 2.05
N GLN A 100 -9.67 1.05 1.14
CA GLN A 100 -9.04 -0.24 1.44
C GLN A 100 -7.65 -0.12 2.06
N ILE A 101 -7.00 1.06 2.03
CA ILE A 101 -5.78 1.32 2.82
C ILE A 101 -6.03 1.02 4.32
N TYR A 102 -7.25 1.30 4.79
CA TYR A 102 -7.69 1.01 6.15
C TYR A 102 -8.67 -0.17 6.22
N GLY A 103 -8.83 -0.93 5.13
CA GLY A 103 -9.77 -2.04 5.04
C GLY A 103 -11.25 -1.62 4.99
N CYS A 104 -11.54 -0.45 4.41
CA CYS A 104 -12.91 0.06 4.24
C CYS A 104 -13.35 -0.06 2.76
N ASP A 105 -14.46 -0.73 2.52
CA ASP A 105 -15.04 -0.95 1.19
C ASP A 105 -16.12 0.08 0.80
N ASN A 106 -16.48 0.98 1.72
CA ASN A 106 -17.46 2.02 1.47
C ASN A 106 -16.85 3.20 0.65
N PRO A 107 -17.40 3.55 -0.52
CA PRO A 107 -16.86 4.63 -1.36
C PRO A 107 -16.89 6.00 -0.67
N TRP A 108 -17.84 6.25 0.23
CA TRP A 108 -17.92 7.50 0.99
C TRP A 108 -16.77 7.62 1.98
N THR A 109 -16.41 6.52 2.64
CA THR A 109 -15.25 6.46 3.55
C THR A 109 -13.95 6.73 2.79
N GLY A 110 -13.79 6.14 1.60
CA GLY A 110 -12.68 6.44 0.71
C GLY A 110 -12.61 7.90 0.28
N GLY A 111 -13.76 8.51 -0.03
CA GLY A 111 -13.88 9.94 -0.32
C GLY A 111 -13.47 10.83 0.86
N ILE A 112 -13.87 10.47 2.08
CA ILE A 112 -13.45 11.15 3.31
C ILE A 112 -11.94 11.08 3.49
N PHE A 113 -11.32 9.92 3.27
CA PHE A 113 -9.86 9.79 3.32
C PHE A 113 -9.16 10.63 2.27
N LEU A 114 -9.67 10.68 1.03
CA LEU A 114 -9.16 11.58 0.00
C LEU A 114 -9.24 13.05 0.43
N CYS A 115 -10.37 13.49 1.01
CA CYS A 115 -10.51 14.84 1.54
C CYS A 115 -9.53 15.13 2.69
N ALA A 116 -9.30 14.16 3.58
CA ALA A 116 -8.33 14.30 4.66
C ALA A 116 -6.89 14.43 4.13
N ILE A 117 -6.51 13.65 3.11
CA ILE A 117 -5.21 13.76 2.46
C ILE A 117 -5.11 15.12 1.73
N LEU A 118 -6.16 15.53 1.01
CA LEU A 118 -6.23 16.81 0.29
C LEU A 118 -6.01 18.01 1.21
N LEU A 119 -6.59 17.97 2.42
CA LEU A 119 -6.42 19.01 3.43
C LEU A 119 -4.95 19.17 3.85
N SER A 120 -4.19 18.07 3.88
CA SER A 120 -2.76 18.11 4.21
C SER A 120 -1.88 18.45 3.01
N SER A 121 -2.12 17.83 1.85
CA SER A 121 -1.34 18.01 0.62
C SER A 121 -2.17 17.63 -0.60
N PRO A 122 -2.51 18.59 -1.48
CA PRO A 122 -3.14 18.32 -2.76
C PRO A 122 -2.34 17.36 -3.64
N LEU A 123 -1.00 17.42 -3.62
CA LEU A 123 -0.16 16.51 -4.40
C LEU A 123 -0.22 15.07 -3.90
N MET A 124 -0.31 14.85 -2.57
CA MET A 124 -0.54 13.50 -2.02
C MET A 124 -1.91 12.97 -2.42
N CYS A 125 -2.96 13.79 -2.33
CA CYS A 125 -4.32 13.39 -2.72
C CYS A 125 -4.39 13.02 -4.20
N LEU A 126 -3.74 13.81 -5.06
CA LEU A 126 -3.64 13.52 -6.49
C LEU A 126 -2.99 12.15 -6.74
N HIS A 127 -1.85 11.87 -6.10
CA HIS A 127 -1.17 10.59 -6.28
C HIS A 127 -1.91 9.40 -5.64
N ALA A 128 -2.68 9.63 -4.57
CA ALA A 128 -3.58 8.62 -4.01
C ALA A 128 -4.64 8.19 -5.04
N ALA A 129 -5.33 9.16 -5.65
CA ALA A 129 -6.35 8.91 -6.66
C ALA A 129 -5.75 8.27 -7.94
N ILE A 130 -4.63 8.79 -8.42
CA ILE A 130 -3.90 8.25 -9.57
C ILE A 130 -3.43 6.82 -9.29
N GLY A 131 -2.86 6.55 -8.11
CA GLY A 131 -2.41 5.20 -7.75
C GLY A 131 -3.57 4.21 -7.67
N SER A 132 -4.71 4.61 -7.12
CA SER A 132 -5.91 3.76 -7.15
C SER A 132 -6.37 3.47 -8.59
N LEU A 133 -6.32 4.47 -9.48
CA LEU A 133 -6.63 4.28 -10.90
C LEU A 133 -5.64 3.33 -11.60
N VAL A 134 -4.34 3.49 -11.35
CA VAL A 134 -3.30 2.59 -11.86
C VAL A 134 -3.58 1.15 -11.44
N GLY A 135 -4.02 0.96 -10.19
CA GLY A 135 -4.46 -0.32 -9.65
C GLY A 135 -5.63 -0.93 -10.42
N VAL A 136 -6.68 -0.15 -10.66
CA VAL A 136 -7.85 -0.56 -11.46
C VAL A 136 -7.43 -0.97 -12.88
N ILE A 137 -6.59 -0.16 -13.54
CA ILE A 137 -6.09 -0.47 -14.88
C ILE A 137 -5.27 -1.76 -14.88
N ALA A 138 -4.45 -1.98 -13.85
CA ALA A 138 -3.68 -3.21 -13.69
C ALA A 138 -4.59 -4.44 -13.52
N GLY A 139 -5.63 -4.36 -12.69
CA GLY A 139 -6.61 -5.44 -12.51
C GLY A 139 -7.34 -5.80 -13.80
N ILE A 140 -7.78 -4.80 -14.56
CA ILE A 140 -8.38 -5.01 -15.88
C ILE A 140 -7.37 -5.68 -16.83
N SER A 141 -6.11 -5.23 -16.84
CA SER A 141 -5.08 -5.78 -17.73
C SER A 141 -4.71 -7.24 -17.45
N LEU A 142 -4.94 -7.71 -16.22
CA LEU A 142 -4.70 -9.08 -15.79
C LEU A 142 -5.99 -9.92 -15.78
N SER A 143 -7.09 -9.39 -16.30
CA SER A 143 -8.41 -10.06 -16.31
C SER A 143 -8.84 -10.51 -14.91
N ALA A 144 -8.57 -9.68 -13.89
CA ALA A 144 -9.00 -9.97 -12.53
C ALA A 144 -10.54 -9.97 -12.43
N PRO A 145 -11.13 -10.77 -11.51
CA PRO A 145 -12.56 -10.73 -11.24
C PRO A 145 -13.02 -9.30 -10.98
N PHE A 146 -14.09 -8.86 -11.67
CA PHE A 146 -14.55 -7.47 -11.56
C PHE A 146 -14.98 -7.12 -10.12
N GLU A 147 -15.47 -8.09 -9.35
CA GLU A 147 -15.80 -7.93 -7.94
C GLU A 147 -14.61 -7.49 -7.07
N ASP A 148 -13.41 -8.05 -7.29
CA ASP A 148 -12.19 -7.67 -6.57
C ASP A 148 -11.74 -6.24 -6.93
N ILE A 149 -11.91 -5.87 -8.21
CA ILE A 149 -11.63 -4.52 -8.69
C ILE A 149 -12.63 -3.54 -8.06
N TYR A 150 -13.93 -3.84 -8.05
CA TYR A 150 -14.97 -3.00 -7.49
C TYR A 150 -14.86 -2.86 -5.98
N ALA A 151 -14.42 -3.91 -5.28
CA ALA A 151 -14.09 -3.90 -3.86
C ALA A 151 -12.81 -3.10 -3.54
N GLY A 152 -12.10 -2.59 -4.55
CA GLY A 152 -10.92 -1.74 -4.39
C GLY A 152 -9.64 -2.48 -3.97
N LEU A 153 -9.63 -3.81 -4.01
CA LEU A 153 -8.48 -4.62 -3.58
C LEU A 153 -7.25 -4.36 -4.46
N TRP A 154 -7.49 -4.03 -5.72
CA TRP A 154 -6.48 -3.64 -6.70
C TRP A 154 -6.00 -2.18 -6.55
N GLY A 155 -6.69 -1.33 -5.79
CA GLY A 155 -6.34 0.10 -5.68
C GLY A 155 -5.39 0.43 -4.53
N LEU A 156 -5.48 -0.30 -3.41
CA LEU A 156 -4.88 0.12 -2.13
C LEU A 156 -3.35 0.19 -2.16
N ASN A 157 -2.69 -0.86 -2.64
CA ASN A 157 -1.23 -0.96 -2.63
C ASN A 157 -0.62 0.00 -3.66
N SER A 158 -1.28 0.16 -4.82
CA SER A 158 -0.88 1.13 -5.85
C SER A 158 -1.04 2.57 -5.38
N SER A 159 -2.12 2.89 -4.65
CA SER A 159 -2.34 4.20 -4.04
C SER A 159 -1.20 4.58 -3.09
N LEU A 160 -0.88 3.70 -2.13
CA LEU A 160 0.22 3.94 -1.19
C LEU A 160 1.58 4.10 -1.89
N ALA A 161 1.88 3.26 -2.87
CA ALA A 161 3.13 3.33 -3.62
C ALA A 161 3.25 4.64 -4.43
N CYS A 162 2.18 5.06 -5.08
CA CYS A 162 2.14 6.34 -5.80
C CYS A 162 2.30 7.53 -4.87
N ILE A 163 1.67 7.55 -3.69
CA ILE A 163 1.87 8.61 -2.69
C ILE A 163 3.34 8.66 -2.24
N ALA A 164 3.93 7.50 -1.94
CA ALA A 164 5.29 7.41 -1.42
C ALA A 164 6.35 7.90 -2.42
N ILE A 165 6.25 7.51 -3.69
CA ILE A 165 7.22 7.93 -4.73
C ILE A 165 6.85 9.28 -5.35
N GLY A 166 5.57 9.64 -5.38
CA GLY A 166 5.02 10.84 -6.01
C GLY A 166 5.24 12.15 -5.25
N GLY A 167 6.43 12.35 -4.68
CA GLY A 167 6.78 13.58 -3.96
C GLY A 167 7.12 13.41 -2.48
N MET A 168 6.72 12.31 -1.86
CA MET A 168 6.92 12.10 -0.42
C MET A 168 8.37 11.68 -0.09
N PHE A 169 8.84 10.57 -0.65
CA PHE A 169 10.20 10.06 -0.43
C PHE A 169 11.15 10.27 -1.63
N MET A 170 10.60 10.71 -2.76
CA MET A 170 11.35 11.21 -3.91
C MET A 170 10.85 12.63 -4.19
N ALA A 171 11.75 13.56 -4.50
CA ALA A 171 11.34 14.91 -4.85
C ALA A 171 10.48 14.89 -6.13
N LEU A 172 9.32 15.54 -6.10
CA LEU A 172 8.41 15.52 -7.24
C LEU A 172 9.02 16.26 -8.42
N THR A 173 9.19 15.58 -9.54
CA THR A 173 9.55 16.04 -10.88
C THR A 173 8.70 15.27 -11.89
N TRP A 174 8.72 15.61 -13.17
CA TRP A 174 7.97 14.80 -14.14
C TRP A 174 8.56 13.38 -14.27
N GLN A 175 9.87 13.22 -14.08
CA GLN A 175 10.53 11.91 -14.08
C GLN A 175 10.10 11.07 -12.88
N THR A 176 10.08 11.64 -11.67
CA THR A 176 9.65 10.90 -10.47
C THR A 176 8.14 10.68 -10.45
N HIS A 177 7.35 11.52 -11.11
CA HIS A 177 5.93 11.24 -11.36
C HIS A 177 5.76 9.98 -12.23
N LEU A 178 6.47 9.86 -13.35
CA LEU A 178 6.46 8.63 -14.16
C LEU A 178 6.98 7.41 -13.37
N LEU A 179 8.01 7.62 -12.55
CA LEU A 179 8.52 6.57 -11.65
C LEU A 179 7.47 6.17 -10.62
N ALA A 180 6.65 7.11 -10.12
CA ALA A 180 5.56 6.82 -9.21
C ALA A 180 4.47 5.98 -9.88
N LEU A 181 4.12 6.25 -11.15
CA LEU A 181 3.19 5.41 -11.91
C LEU A 181 3.73 3.99 -12.10
N ALA A 182 5.02 3.87 -12.45
CA ALA A 182 5.69 2.58 -12.59
C ALA A 182 5.73 1.82 -11.25
N CYS A 183 6.05 2.52 -10.16
CA CYS A 183 6.02 1.98 -8.82
C CYS A 183 4.60 1.60 -8.39
N GLY A 184 3.57 2.37 -8.76
CA GLY A 184 2.17 2.05 -8.47
C GLY A 184 1.70 0.77 -9.16
N LYS A 185 2.17 0.49 -10.38
CA LYS A 185 1.86 -0.75 -11.10
C LYS A 185 2.54 -1.99 -10.48
N TYR A 186 3.75 -1.84 -9.96
CA TYR A 186 4.58 -2.98 -9.52
C TYR A 186 4.00 -3.80 -8.35
N PRO A 187 3.39 -3.21 -7.30
CA PRO A 187 2.67 -3.92 -6.24
C PRO A 187 1.55 -4.81 -6.74
N MET A 188 1.01 -4.60 -7.95
CA MET A 188 -0.02 -5.48 -8.50
C MET A 188 0.59 -6.77 -9.04
N CYS A 189 1.69 -6.67 -9.79
CA CYS A 189 2.43 -7.84 -10.24
C CYS A 189 3.03 -8.63 -9.07
N LEU A 190 3.61 -7.94 -8.09
CA LEU A 190 4.12 -8.57 -6.88
C LEU A 190 3.02 -9.07 -5.96
N GLY A 191 1.93 -8.32 -5.84
CA GLY A 191 0.85 -8.57 -4.89
C GLY A 191 0.06 -9.80 -5.23
N GLU A 192 -0.18 -10.06 -6.52
CA GLU A 192 -0.82 -11.29 -6.98
C GLU A 192 0.04 -12.52 -6.66
N GLY A 193 1.33 -12.49 -7.03
CA GLY A 193 2.26 -13.57 -6.71
C GLY A 193 2.41 -13.79 -5.21
N LEU A 194 2.48 -12.71 -4.42
CA LEU A 194 2.58 -12.79 -2.97
C LEU A 194 1.28 -13.30 -2.32
N ASN A 195 0.11 -12.86 -2.79
CA ASN A 195 -1.18 -13.38 -2.34
C ASN A 195 -1.27 -14.89 -2.60
N MET A 196 -0.98 -15.31 -3.83
CA MET A 196 -0.99 -16.73 -4.20
C MET A 196 -0.03 -17.53 -3.31
N TRP A 197 1.19 -17.02 -3.08
CA TRP A 197 2.17 -17.68 -2.23
C TRP A 197 1.72 -17.72 -0.77
N LEU A 198 1.26 -16.63 -0.18
CA LEU A 198 0.83 -16.56 1.23
C LEU A 198 -0.39 -17.43 1.51
N VAL A 199 -1.34 -17.48 0.58
CA VAL A 199 -2.53 -18.31 0.68
C VAL A 199 -2.18 -19.80 0.49
N SER A 200 -1.23 -20.13 -0.37
CA SER A 200 -0.87 -21.54 -0.66
C SER A 200 0.18 -22.13 0.30
N SER A 201 1.05 -21.29 0.88
CA SER A 201 2.17 -21.74 1.72
C SER A 201 1.81 -21.89 3.19
N SER A 202 0.74 -21.23 3.65
CA SER A 202 0.24 -21.37 5.00
C SER A 202 -0.93 -22.35 5.01
N GLN A 203 -0.95 -23.30 5.95
CA GLN A 203 -2.10 -24.23 6.11
C GLN A 203 -3.43 -23.50 6.40
N VAL A 204 -3.36 -22.22 6.75
CA VAL A 204 -4.48 -21.39 7.20
C VAL A 204 -4.92 -20.33 6.18
N GLY A 205 -4.10 -20.05 5.16
CA GLY A 205 -4.27 -18.97 4.20
C GLY A 205 -4.10 -17.57 4.82
N LEU A 206 -3.27 -16.71 4.22
CA LEU A 206 -3.01 -15.35 4.74
C LEU A 206 -3.28 -14.27 3.69
N PRO A 207 -3.87 -13.12 4.07
CA PRO A 207 -3.96 -11.97 3.18
C PRO A 207 -2.60 -11.28 3.04
N SER A 208 -2.30 -10.72 1.87
CA SER A 208 -1.05 -9.95 1.66
C SER A 208 -1.01 -8.62 2.40
N GLY A 209 -2.16 -8.06 2.80
CA GLY A 209 -2.22 -6.75 3.43
C GLY A 209 -1.54 -5.67 2.57
N THR A 210 -0.56 -4.97 3.14
CA THR A 210 0.25 -3.97 2.44
C THR A 210 1.71 -4.39 2.26
N TRP A 211 2.01 -5.70 2.37
CA TRP A 211 3.32 -6.23 1.98
C TRP A 211 3.73 -5.84 0.55
N PRO A 212 2.85 -5.91 -0.47
CA PRO A 212 3.22 -5.56 -1.85
C PRO A 212 3.66 -4.10 -1.98
N PHE A 213 2.94 -3.17 -1.32
CA PHE A 213 3.35 -1.77 -1.22
C PHE A 213 4.75 -1.64 -0.60
N CYS A 214 4.97 -2.19 0.60
CA CYS A 214 6.24 -2.04 1.30
C CYS A 214 7.42 -2.53 0.46
N LEU A 215 7.32 -3.75 -0.09
CA LEU A 215 8.41 -4.36 -0.86
C LEU A 215 8.68 -3.61 -2.17
N ALA A 216 7.62 -3.24 -2.90
CA ALA A 216 7.75 -2.48 -4.14
C ALA A 216 8.37 -1.10 -3.89
N THR A 217 7.86 -0.34 -2.93
CA THR A 217 8.33 1.02 -2.68
C THR A 217 9.76 1.02 -2.13
N LEU A 218 10.13 0.09 -1.25
CA LEU A 218 11.52 -0.05 -0.79
C LEU A 218 12.48 -0.37 -1.94
N LEU A 219 12.09 -1.27 -2.86
CA LEU A 219 12.87 -1.58 -4.04
C LEU A 219 13.09 -0.33 -4.92
N PHE A 220 12.05 0.46 -5.14
CA PHE A 220 12.14 1.68 -5.94
C PHE A 220 12.94 2.79 -5.24
N LEU A 221 12.92 2.86 -3.90
CA LEU A 221 13.77 3.79 -3.14
C LEU A 221 15.24 3.37 -3.07
N LEU A 222 15.55 2.09 -3.33
CA LEU A 222 16.91 1.58 -3.47
C LEU A 222 17.47 1.78 -4.89
N LEU A 223 16.63 2.13 -5.86
CA LEU A 223 17.07 2.42 -7.22
C LEU A 223 18.05 3.59 -7.22
N THR A 224 19.25 3.36 -7.77
CA THR A 224 20.23 4.41 -8.04
C THR A 224 20.21 4.77 -9.52
N THR A 225 20.42 6.04 -9.83
CA THR A 225 20.40 6.53 -11.22
C THR A 225 21.32 7.73 -11.38
N LYS A 226 21.86 7.88 -12.59
CA LYS A 226 22.66 9.05 -12.99
C LYS A 226 21.80 10.26 -13.36
N ASN A 227 20.48 10.13 -13.42
CA ASN A 227 19.58 11.23 -13.75
C ASN A 227 19.37 12.14 -12.52
N PRO A 228 19.86 13.39 -12.51
CA PRO A 228 19.77 14.28 -11.34
C PRO A 228 18.33 14.76 -11.02
N ASN A 229 17.36 14.43 -11.89
CA ASN A 229 15.95 14.75 -11.68
C ASN A 229 15.19 13.65 -10.93
N ILE A 230 15.80 12.49 -10.74
CA ILE A 230 15.28 11.41 -9.89
C ILE A 230 16.07 11.48 -8.59
N TYR A 231 15.52 12.19 -7.62
CA TYR A 231 16.21 12.53 -6.37
C TYR A 231 15.46 11.95 -5.17
N LYS A 232 16.14 11.07 -4.42
CA LYS A 232 15.64 10.54 -3.14
C LYS A 232 15.77 11.59 -2.05
N MET A 233 14.69 11.82 -1.33
CA MET A 233 14.66 12.74 -0.19
C MET A 233 15.42 12.12 0.99
N PRO A 234 16.34 12.86 1.63
CA PRO A 234 16.87 12.45 2.92
C PRO A 234 15.72 12.32 3.93
N LEU A 235 15.63 11.23 4.69
CA LEU A 235 14.48 11.01 5.58
C LEU A 235 14.34 12.09 6.65
N SER A 236 15.48 12.62 7.13
CA SER A 236 15.50 13.74 8.08
C SER A 236 14.92 15.06 7.54
N LYS A 237 14.65 15.13 6.23
CA LYS A 237 14.10 16.31 5.54
C LYS A 237 12.75 16.05 4.87
N ALA A 238 12.26 14.81 4.87
CA ALA A 238 10.99 14.47 4.25
C ALA A 238 9.81 14.97 5.11
N THR A 239 8.99 15.86 4.55
CA THR A 239 7.75 16.35 5.18
C THR A 239 6.54 16.00 4.31
N TYR A 240 6.24 16.80 3.28
CA TYR A 240 5.17 16.59 2.31
C TYR A 240 5.60 17.11 0.92
N PRO A 241 5.00 16.63 -0.19
CA PRO A 241 5.50 16.84 -1.55
C PRO A 241 5.83 18.28 -1.95
N GLU A 242 4.99 19.23 -1.55
CA GLU A 242 5.14 20.65 -1.87
C GLU A 242 6.43 21.22 -1.25
N GLU A 243 6.67 20.96 0.04
CA GLU A 243 7.87 21.42 0.75
C GLU A 243 9.12 20.62 0.34
N ASN A 244 8.99 19.31 0.15
CA ASN A 244 10.06 18.44 -0.36
C ASN A 244 10.57 18.92 -1.72
N ARG A 245 9.66 19.37 -2.60
CA ARG A 245 10.03 19.93 -3.91
C ARG A 245 10.80 21.25 -3.76
N ILE A 246 10.44 22.11 -2.81
CA ILE A 246 11.18 23.34 -2.52
C ILE A 246 12.60 23.01 -2.06
N PHE A 247 12.75 22.08 -1.10
CA PHE A 247 14.05 21.62 -0.62
C PHE A 247 14.93 21.11 -1.77
N TYR A 248 14.38 20.25 -2.63
CA TYR A 248 15.09 19.72 -3.80
C TYR A 248 15.55 20.84 -4.75
N LEU A 249 14.68 21.80 -5.08
CA LEU A 249 15.04 22.89 -5.99
C LEU A 249 16.16 23.78 -5.41
N GLN A 250 16.15 24.01 -4.10
CA GLN A 250 17.23 24.73 -3.42
C GLN A 250 18.54 23.93 -3.43
N ALA A 251 18.49 22.64 -3.13
CA ALA A 251 19.66 21.76 -3.18
C ALA A 251 20.26 21.68 -4.59
N LYS A 252 19.39 21.54 -5.61
CA LYS A 252 19.79 21.51 -7.02
C LYS A 252 20.48 22.81 -7.46
N LYS A 253 19.95 23.98 -7.06
CA LYS A 253 20.58 25.28 -7.36
C LYS A 253 21.99 25.38 -6.76
N LYS A 254 22.18 24.93 -5.51
CA LYS A 254 23.49 24.90 -4.86
C LYS A 254 24.49 24.01 -5.59
N MET A 255 24.06 22.83 -6.05
CA MET A 255 24.90 21.92 -6.84
C MET A 255 25.37 22.54 -8.17
N VAL A 256 24.53 23.35 -8.81
CA VAL A 256 24.88 24.04 -10.06
C VAL A 256 25.82 25.24 -9.84
N GLN A 257 25.69 25.93 -8.70
CA GLN A 257 26.51 27.10 -8.37
C GLN A 257 27.90 26.75 -7.79
N SER A 258 28.06 25.55 -7.25
CA SER A 258 29.34 25.02 -6.77
C SER A 258 29.62 23.65 -7.41
N PRO A 259 29.86 23.60 -8.74
CA PRO A 259 30.34 22.38 -9.36
C PRO A 259 31.73 22.10 -8.81
N LEU A 260 31.87 21.03 -8.02
CA LEU A 260 33.16 20.45 -7.67
C LEU A 260 33.88 19.99 -8.94
#